data_AF-A0A3C0S4B5-F1
#
_entry.id   AF-A0A3C0S4B5-F1
#
_cell.length_a   1.000
_cell.length_b   1.000
_cell.length_c   1.000
_cell.angle_alpha   90.00
_cell.angle_beta   90.00
_cell.angle_gamma   90.00
#
_symmetry.space_group_name_H-M   'P 1'
#
loop_
_entity.id
_entity.type
_entity.pdbx_description
1 polymer ?
#
loop_
_entity_poly.entity_id
_entity_poly.type
_entity_poly.pdbx_seq_one_letter_code
_entity_poly.pdbx_strand_id
1 'polypeptide(L)' 'MAVYGQVAIHGSVSTEGKPLGGVRIDLRRDGDNKMLAYTFSDGQGKYHVQTAQSGSFTLLFKALSFKSVSLSITPMQV' A
#
# COMPACT_ATOMS: atom_id res chain seq x y z
N MET A 1 19.84 -13.53 -14.37
CA MET A 1 18.51 -12.94 -14.11
C MET A 1 18.40 -12.73 -12.61
N ALA A 2 18.57 -11.51 -12.11
CA ALA A 2 18.48 -11.25 -10.67
C ALA A 2 17.01 -11.31 -10.25
N VAL A 3 16.68 -12.23 -9.35
CA VAL A 3 15.38 -12.27 -8.68
C VAL A 3 15.44 -11.19 -7.62
N TYR A 4 14.97 -9.98 -7.93
CA TYR A 4 14.81 -8.95 -6.92
C TYR A 4 13.73 -9.43 -5.94
N GLY A 5 14.09 -9.56 -4.67
CA GLY A 5 13.19 -10.05 -3.62
C GLY A 5 11.87 -9.29 -3.68
N GLN A 6 10.78 -10.02 -3.88
CA GLN A 6 9.45 -9.42 -3.98
C GLN A 6 9.04 -8.95 -2.59
N VAL A 7 8.94 -7.64 -2.40
CA VAL A 7 8.34 -7.07 -1.21
C VAL A 7 6.82 -7.19 -1.35
N ALA A 8 6.20 -7.90 -0.41
CA ALA A 8 4.75 -8.00 -0.30
C ALA A 8 4.28 -7.21 0.91
N ILE A 9 3.33 -6.30 0.68
CA ILE A 9 2.74 -5.46 1.72
C ILE A 9 1.26 -5.85 1.82
N HIS A 10 0.86 -6.27 3.01
CA HIS A 10 -0.53 -6.58 3.34
C HIS A 10 -1.02 -5.68 4.47
N GLY A 11 -2.32 -5.44 4.51
CA GLY A 11 -2.93 -4.69 5.60
C GLY A 11 -4.45 -4.67 5.50
N SER A 12 -5.06 -3.87 6.37
CA SER A 12 -6.50 -3.60 6.35
C SER A 12 -6.79 -2.12 6.46
N VAL A 13 -7.94 -1.71 5.92
CA VAL A 13 -8.47 -0.35 5.99
C VAL A 13 -9.86 -0.41 6.63
N SER A 14 -10.09 0.45 7.61
CA SER A 14 -11.36 0.57 8.31
C SER A 14 -11.71 2.03 8.59
N THR A 15 -13.00 2.30 8.79
CA THR A 15 -13.54 3.58 9.25
C THR A 15 -14.50 3.31 10.39
N GLU A 16 -14.33 4.02 11.52
CA GLU A 16 -15.20 3.86 12.70
C GLU A 16 -15.37 2.39 13.14
N GLY A 17 -14.28 1.60 13.05
CA GLY A 17 -14.26 0.18 13.40
C GLY A 17 -14.89 -0.76 12.35
N LYS A 18 -15.43 -0.25 11.24
CA LYS A 18 -15.99 -1.06 10.14
C LYS A 18 -14.99 -1.20 8.99
N PRO A 19 -14.85 -2.38 8.38
CA PRO A 19 -13.99 -2.57 7.22
C PRO A 19 -14.44 -1.68 6.06
N LEU A 20 -13.48 -1.06 5.36
CA LEU A 20 -13.76 -0.17 4.24
C LEU A 20 -13.18 -0.75 2.95
N GLY A 21 -14.06 -1.24 2.08
CA GLY A 21 -13.72 -1.73 0.75
C GLY A 21 -13.65 -0.62 -0.31
N GLY A 22 -12.98 -0.91 -1.42
CA GLY A 22 -12.86 0.00 -2.56
C GLY A 22 -11.89 1.17 -2.35
N VAL A 23 -11.12 1.18 -1.26
CA VAL A 23 -10.07 2.17 -1.02
C VAL A 23 -8.94 1.87 -1.99
N ARG A 24 -8.51 2.85 -2.77
CA ARG A 24 -7.32 2.74 -3.62
C ARG A 24 -6.07 2.96 -2.78
N ILE A 25 -5.13 2.03 -2.86
CA ILE A 25 -3.82 2.13 -2.22
C ILE A 25 -2.77 2.24 -3.31
N ASP A 26 -2.13 3.41 -3.43
CA ASP A 26 -0.96 3.58 -4.29
C ASP A 26 0.29 3.21 -3.49
N LEU A 27 1.13 2.32 -4.03
CA LEU A 27 2.46 2.05 -3.53
C LEU A 27 3.46 2.92 -4.27
N ARG A 28 4.22 3.72 -3.53
CA ARG A 28 5.20 4.65 -4.09
C ARG A 28 6.55 4.47 -3.43
N ARG A 29 7.63 4.71 -4.19
CA ARG A 29 8.97 4.77 -3.64
C ARG A 29 9.12 6.05 -2.81
N ASP A 30 9.70 5.91 -1.63
CA ASP A 30 10.01 7.05 -0.78
C ASP A 30 11.11 7.92 -1.42
N GLY A 31 11.10 9.23 -1.14
CA GLY A 31 12.05 10.21 -1.68
C GLY A 31 11.74 10.78 -3.06
N ASP A 32 11.42 9.95 -4.06
CA ASP A 32 11.08 10.41 -5.44
C ASP A 32 9.58 10.35 -5.76
N ASN A 33 8.76 9.82 -4.85
CA ASN A 33 7.31 9.64 -4.98
C ASN A 33 6.91 8.86 -6.25
N LYS A 34 7.83 8.06 -6.81
CA LYS A 34 7.58 7.28 -8.03
C LYS A 34 6.55 6.21 -7.74
N MET A 35 5.50 6.17 -8.55
CA MET A 35 4.48 5.12 -8.46
C MET A 35 5.07 3.76 -8.88
N LEU A 36 4.93 2.77 -8.01
CA LEU A 36 5.45 1.41 -8.22
C LEU A 36 4.32 0.43 -8.57
N ALA A 37 3.22 0.50 -7.82
CA ALA A 37 2.07 -0.37 -7.98
C ALA A 37 0.81 0.27 -7.36
N TYR A 38 -0.35 -0.36 -7.54
CA TYR A 38 -1.55 -0.03 -6.79
C TYR A 38 -2.43 -1.25 -6.58
N THR A 39 -3.31 -1.17 -5.60
CA THR A 39 -4.35 -2.17 -5.33
C THR A 39 -5.59 -1.48 -4.78
N PHE A 40 -6.65 -2.26 -4.56
CA PHE A 40 -7.85 -1.82 -3.86
C PHE A 40 -8.10 -2.70 -2.64
N SER A 41 -8.67 -2.11 -1.57
CA SER A 41 -9.19 -2.92 -0.47
C SER A 41 -10.43 -3.71 -0.91
N ASP A 42 -10.53 -4.96 -0.46
CA ASP A 42 -11.69 -5.83 -0.71
C ASP A 42 -12.88 -5.49 0.19
N GLY A 43 -13.98 -6.22 0.07
CA GLY A 43 -15.18 -6.02 0.92
C GLY A 43 -14.95 -6.26 2.43
N GLN A 44 -13.85 -6.90 2.81
CA GLN A 44 -13.41 -7.04 4.20
C GLN A 44 -12.36 -5.98 4.61
N GLY A 45 -12.12 -4.99 3.75
CA GLY A 45 -11.14 -3.93 3.97
C GLY A 45 -9.69 -4.38 3.80
N LYS A 46 -9.42 -5.63 3.38
CA LYS A 46 -8.07 -6.16 3.26
C LYS A 46 -7.45 -5.76 1.93
N TYR A 47 -6.14 -5.55 1.92
CA TYR A 47 -5.40 -5.26 0.69
C TYR A 47 -4.07 -6.00 0.66
N HIS A 48 -3.58 -6.20 -0.56
CA HIS A 48 -2.28 -6.78 -0.84
C HIS A 48 -1.69 -6.10 -2.07
N VAL A 49 -0.44 -5.65 -1.95
CA VAL A 49 0.33 -5.02 -3.04
C VAL A 49 1.77 -5.52 -3.00
N GLN A 50 2.37 -5.71 -4.17
CA GLN A 50 3.72 -6.25 -4.29
C GLN A 50 4.59 -5.36 -5.18
N THR A 51 5.88 -5.35 -4.90
CA THR A 51 6.89 -4.68 -5.74
C THR A 51 8.18 -5.49 -5.72
N ALA A 52 8.93 -5.43 -6.82
CA ALA A 52 10.28 -5.97 -6.91
C ALA A 52 11.35 -4.96 -6.44
N GLN A 53 10.94 -3.73 -6.10
CA GLN A 53 11.84 -2.73 -5.52
C GLN A 53 12.07 -3.03 -4.04
N SER A 54 13.25 -2.75 -3.54
CA SER A 54 13.59 -2.73 -2.12
C SER A 54 13.70 -1.29 -1.61
N GLY A 55 13.71 -1.12 -0.28
CA GLY A 55 13.86 0.17 0.38
C GLY A 55 12.58 0.66 1.05
N SER A 56 12.54 1.95 1.37
CA SER A 56 11.38 2.59 2.00
C SER A 56 10.31 2.95 0.97
N PHE A 57 9.06 2.83 1.39
CA PHE A 57 7.89 3.07 0.56
C PHE A 57 6.90 3.99 1.26
N THR A 58 6.10 4.67 0.45
CA THR A 58 4.93 5.41 0.91
C THR A 58 3.67 4.77 0.32
N LEU A 59 2.74 4.41 1.20
CA LEU A 59 1.38 4.01 0.84
C LEU A 59 0.48 5.24 0.89
N LEU A 60 -0.22 5.54 -0.20
CA LEU A 60 -1.22 6.60 -0.26
C LEU A 60 -2.62 5.99 -0.43
N PHE A 61 -3.46 6.20 0.57
CA PHE A 61 -4.83 5.70 0.65
C PHE A 61 -5.80 6.77 0.15
N LYS A 62 -6.66 6.41 -0.81
CA LYS A 62 -7.65 7.30 -1.44
C LYS A 62 -9.00 6.59 -1.53
N ALA A 63 -10.05 7.22 -1.01
CA ALA A 63 -11.41 6.75 -1.13
C ALA A 63 -12.35 7.94 -1.39
N LEU A 64 -13.49 7.66 -2.02
CA LEU A 64 -14.50 8.69 -2.29
C LEU A 64 -15.02 9.26 -0.97
N SER A 65 -15.12 10.59 -0.87
CA SER A 65 -15.58 11.30 0.33
C SER A 65 -14.67 11.19 1.56
N PHE A 66 -13.44 10.67 1.41
CA PHE A 66 -12.43 10.65 2.48
C PHE A 66 -11.23 11.53 2.14
N LYS A 67 -10.63 12.14 3.15
CA LYS A 67 -9.31 12.78 3.02
C LYS A 67 -8.27 11.68 2.77
N SER A 68 -7.36 11.90 1.82
CA SER A 68 -6.27 10.96 1.58
C SER A 68 -5.29 10.93 2.74
N VAL A 69 -4.78 9.73 3.04
CA VAL A 69 -3.82 9.49 4.12
C VAL A 69 -2.57 8.82 3.53
N SER A 70 -1.40 9.22 4.00
CA SER A 70 -0.12 8.64 3.62
C SER A 70 0.54 7.92 4.80
N LEU A 71 1.08 6.73 4.57
CA LEU A 71 1.87 5.98 5.54
C LEU A 71 3.22 5.63 4.93
N SER A 72 4.30 6.01 5.61
CA SER A 72 5.66 5.58 5.25
C SER A 72 5.99 4.28 5.95
N ILE A 73 6.52 3.31 5.20
CA ILE A 73 6.92 2.01 5.71
C ILE A 73 8.33 1.67 5.22
N THR A 74 9.10 1.03 6.09
CA THR A 74 10.37 0.41 5.73
C THR A 74 10.21 -1.07 6.01
N PRO A 75 9.98 -1.91 4.97
CA PRO A 75 9.87 -3.34 5.17
C PRO A 75 11.17 -3.86 5.76
N MET A 76 11.07 -4.51 6.93
CA MET A 76 12.20 -5.25 7.48
C MET A 76 12.27 -6.57 6.73
N GLN A 77 13.38 -6.79 6.01
CA GLN A 77 13.66 -8.08 5.41
C GLN A 77 14.14 -9.00 6.53
N VAL A 78 13.24 -9.88 6.99
CA VAL A 78 13.55 -10.95 7.97
C VAL A 78 14.10 -12.16 7.25
#